data_AF-A0A1G6BGT7-F1
#
_entry.id   AF-A0A1G6BGT7-F1
#
_cell.length_a   1.000
_cell.length_b   1.000
_cell.length_c   1.000
_cell.angle_alpha   90.00
_cell.angle_beta   90.00
_cell.angle_gamma   90.00
#
_symmetry.space_group_name_H-M   'P 1'
#
loop_
_entity.id
_entity.type
_entity.pdbx_description
1 polymer ?
#
loop_
_entity_poly.entity_id
_entity_poly.type
_entity_poly.pdbx_seq_one_letter_code
_entity_poly.pdbx_strand_id
1 'polypeptide(L)'
;MIKSTAQKKKPLNYSGFFVVCSTLLATLFIPNSVARTLPNDAEVLTTEPQKSWYDSLLGRTARESLDWLLNKHQDVELTPAEARALPYAAQYMRMGEGARNLVVLGEVDNVAGEPRLQWYSATDEVIDTYQGRILSIENLKHAQVKAVWLAAVSADQLVFDKRITSPYHTEHVPHLMTMRESYRVQRHQESSSLTMPNGDQVTTRVVLESLYPATEPTDTAVKTPIAVNEFHYDVVSGRAVKTKQWLGTELGYLESLEVQPYLASAPNNHSVAWGFEPAAGVVDLKRQDGGNPTDYLQIHVLCGVCSDEVNDPTQHHFSGLFYSHKMRLNTVVTEFHQQGFAQLPYEPLTRLHSPKLDQWFAGRKSGMLMRLRMLEQTYRSDGEEQLAAQAAELAEAFLTWPLRATYLHGWSLGTARLYQSDNPMLSVADAVADVRTTAVIPRYEVSFQPAPPAAVHVGLATPLAAHELVYVTDVTGKITRVPVQGYNSTPALRTMTEQPGAIVLHSIADKDLPKGFRDLNEQLALFLQHWDWSVRPE
;
A
#
# COMPACT_ATOMS: atom_id res chain seq x y z
N MET A 1 13.38 -21.55 -59.23
CA MET A 1 12.37 -22.48 -58.68
C MET A 1 13.08 -23.58 -57.93
N ILE A 2 13.24 -23.45 -56.62
CA ILE A 2 13.89 -24.45 -55.76
C ILE A 2 12.82 -24.90 -54.76
N LYS A 3 12.44 -26.18 -54.82
CA LYS A 3 11.44 -26.78 -53.93
C LYS A 3 12.09 -27.08 -52.58
N SER A 4 11.58 -26.42 -51.54
CA SER A 4 11.89 -26.64 -50.13
C SER A 4 11.12 -27.86 -49.60
N THR A 5 11.84 -28.86 -49.11
CA THR A 5 11.29 -30.07 -48.47
C THR A 5 11.04 -29.80 -46.98
N ALA A 6 9.76 -29.81 -46.57
CA ALA A 6 9.36 -29.67 -45.17
C ALA A 6 9.58 -30.98 -44.39
N GLN A 7 10.43 -30.95 -43.37
CA GLN A 7 10.57 -32.03 -42.38
C GLN A 7 9.54 -31.86 -41.25
N LYS A 8 8.71 -32.88 -41.06
CA LYS A 8 7.76 -33.02 -39.93
C LYS A 8 8.53 -33.32 -38.64
N LYS A 9 8.44 -32.44 -37.64
CA LYS A 9 8.90 -32.68 -36.26
C LYS A 9 7.91 -33.62 -35.54
N LYS A 10 8.41 -34.71 -34.96
CA LYS A 10 7.71 -35.54 -33.97
C LYS A 10 7.87 -34.90 -32.58
N PRO A 11 6.85 -34.94 -31.71
CA PRO A 11 7.00 -34.54 -30.31
C PRO A 11 7.76 -35.61 -29.53
N LEU A 12 8.77 -35.17 -28.76
CA LEU A 12 9.47 -35.96 -27.75
C LEU A 12 8.66 -35.91 -26.46
N ASN A 13 8.09 -37.06 -26.07
CA ASN A 13 7.52 -37.29 -24.75
C ASN A 13 8.67 -37.39 -23.73
N TYR A 14 8.66 -36.52 -22.72
CA TYR A 14 9.46 -36.69 -21.51
C TYR A 14 8.57 -37.32 -20.43
N SER A 15 8.89 -38.55 -20.04
CA SER A 15 8.34 -39.22 -18.87
C SER A 15 9.47 -39.66 -17.95
N GLY A 16 9.32 -39.38 -16.66
CA GLY A 16 9.98 -40.10 -15.58
C GLY A 16 10.90 -39.26 -14.70
N PHE A 17 10.39 -38.82 -13.54
CA PHE A 17 10.88 -39.22 -12.22
C PHE A 17 9.97 -38.64 -11.12
N PHE A 18 9.00 -39.43 -10.64
CA PHE A 18 8.32 -39.25 -9.36
C PHE A 18 8.07 -40.64 -8.78
N VAL A 19 8.64 -40.90 -7.60
CA VAL A 19 8.37 -42.11 -6.81
C VAL A 19 7.41 -41.74 -5.68
N VAL A 20 6.17 -42.20 -5.87
CA VAL A 20 5.27 -42.92 -4.95
C VAL A 20 5.23 -42.49 -3.47
N CYS A 21 4.06 -42.00 -3.05
CA CYS A 21 3.32 -42.58 -1.94
C CYS A 21 1.81 -42.48 -2.25
N SER A 22 1.14 -43.64 -2.33
CA SER A 22 -0.28 -43.79 -2.69
C SER A 22 -1.02 -44.53 -1.57
N THR A 23 -2.28 -44.15 -1.31
CA THR A 23 -3.41 -45.01 -0.89
C THR A 23 -4.68 -44.13 -0.91
N LEU A 24 -5.61 -44.30 -1.87
CA LEU A 24 -6.85 -45.14 -1.88
C LEU A 24 -7.94 -44.58 -0.93
N LEU A 25 -9.19 -44.25 -1.31
CA LEU A 25 -10.28 -44.93 -2.06
C LEU A 25 -11.31 -43.86 -2.52
N ALA A 26 -11.88 -43.83 -3.73
CA ALA A 26 -13.03 -44.58 -4.31
C ALA A 26 -14.14 -43.58 -4.75
N THR A 27 -14.27 -43.27 -6.05
CA THR A 27 -15.24 -43.82 -7.02
C THR A 27 -16.71 -43.83 -6.59
N LEU A 28 -17.54 -43.01 -7.25
CA LEU A 28 -18.85 -43.41 -7.78
C LEU A 28 -19.12 -42.69 -9.11
N PHE A 29 -19.17 -43.48 -10.18
CA PHE A 29 -19.76 -43.18 -11.48
C PHE A 29 -21.24 -43.60 -11.45
N ILE A 30 -22.10 -42.91 -12.21
CA ILE A 30 -23.11 -43.47 -13.14
C ILE A 30 -23.80 -42.31 -13.91
N PRO A 31 -24.27 -42.53 -15.16
CA PRO A 31 -24.29 -41.54 -16.23
C PRO A 31 -25.70 -41.23 -16.82
N ASN A 32 -25.69 -40.56 -17.99
CA ASN A 32 -26.74 -40.39 -19.02
C ASN A 32 -27.56 -39.10 -18.96
N SER A 33 -27.31 -38.18 -19.90
CA SER A 33 -27.94 -38.00 -21.23
C SER A 33 -29.08 -36.96 -21.11
N VAL A 34 -29.13 -35.93 -21.94
CA VAL A 34 -29.81 -35.93 -23.25
C VAL A 34 -29.38 -34.67 -24.02
N ALA A 35 -29.08 -34.86 -25.29
CA ALA A 35 -28.84 -33.81 -26.27
C ALA A 35 -30.13 -33.03 -26.59
N ARG A 36 -30.02 -31.70 -26.67
CA ARG A 36 -30.97 -30.85 -27.40
C ARG A 36 -30.20 -29.84 -28.24
N THR A 37 -30.21 -30.07 -29.54
CA THR A 37 -29.91 -29.11 -30.59
C THR A 37 -31.05 -28.11 -30.72
N LEU A 38 -30.73 -26.84 -30.99
CA LEU A 38 -31.50 -25.84 -31.76
C LEU A 38 -30.68 -24.52 -31.84
N PRO A 39 -30.99 -23.58 -32.76
CA PRO A 39 -30.12 -23.26 -33.89
C PRO A 39 -29.41 -21.89 -33.82
N ASN A 40 -28.47 -21.72 -34.75
CA ASN A 40 -27.83 -20.48 -35.16
C ASN A 40 -28.82 -19.32 -35.30
N ASP A 41 -28.46 -18.18 -34.73
CA ASP A 41 -28.39 -16.87 -35.39
C ASP A 41 -27.91 -15.85 -34.36
N ALA A 42 -26.69 -15.31 -34.53
CA ALA A 42 -26.25 -14.13 -33.80
C ALA A 42 -25.27 -13.34 -34.67
N GLU A 43 -25.72 -12.14 -35.01
CA GLU A 43 -25.02 -11.09 -35.75
C GLU A 43 -23.65 -10.79 -35.15
N VAL A 44 -22.66 -10.66 -36.04
CA VAL A 44 -21.31 -10.17 -35.69
C VAL A 44 -21.41 -8.66 -35.44
N LEU A 45 -21.58 -8.30 -34.16
CA LEU A 45 -21.34 -6.95 -33.67
C LEU A 45 -19.84 -6.67 -33.71
N THR A 46 -19.43 -5.86 -34.69
CA THR A 46 -18.11 -5.25 -34.72
C THR A 46 -18.00 -4.26 -33.57
N THR A 47 -17.37 -4.67 -32.48
CA THR A 47 -16.99 -3.78 -31.38
C THR A 47 -15.87 -2.87 -31.85
N GLU A 48 -16.15 -1.58 -32.02
CA GLU A 48 -15.11 -0.55 -32.03
C GLU A 48 -14.24 -0.69 -30.77
N PRO A 49 -12.92 -0.43 -30.84
CA PRO A 49 -12.06 -0.48 -29.67
C PRO A 49 -12.59 0.54 -28.65
N GLN A 50 -13.15 0.02 -27.56
CA GLN A 50 -13.64 0.78 -26.43
C GLN A 50 -12.52 1.72 -25.98
N LYS A 51 -12.66 3.01 -26.30
CA LYS A 51 -11.78 4.06 -25.82
C LYS A 51 -11.64 3.84 -24.31
N SER A 52 -10.42 3.67 -23.83
CA SER A 52 -10.16 3.31 -22.44
C SER A 52 -10.94 4.27 -21.55
N TRP A 53 -11.80 3.76 -20.67
CA TRP A 53 -12.57 4.56 -19.72
C TRP A 53 -11.67 5.53 -18.93
N TYR A 54 -10.38 5.18 -18.80
CA TYR A 54 -9.28 5.98 -18.28
C TYR A 54 -9.05 7.31 -19.03
N ASP A 55 -9.12 7.32 -20.36
CA ASP A 55 -8.94 8.52 -21.20
C ASP A 55 -10.11 9.51 -21.03
N SER A 56 -11.23 9.07 -20.45
CA SER A 56 -12.37 9.93 -20.17
C SER A 56 -12.26 10.68 -18.84
N LEU A 57 -11.39 10.25 -17.92
CA LEU A 57 -11.19 10.86 -16.59
C LEU A 57 -10.06 11.90 -16.58
N LEU A 58 -9.02 11.71 -17.39
CA LEU A 58 -7.92 12.66 -17.51
C LEU A 58 -8.40 13.95 -18.20
N GLY A 59 -8.26 15.09 -17.50
CA GLY A 59 -8.66 16.41 -18.00
C GLY A 59 -10.02 16.92 -17.53
N ARG A 60 -10.78 16.15 -16.74
CA ARG A 60 -12.01 16.62 -16.08
C ARG A 60 -11.72 17.43 -14.81
N THR A 61 -12.68 18.26 -14.41
CA THR A 61 -12.62 19.00 -13.15
C THR A 61 -12.73 18.07 -11.93
N ALA A 62 -12.37 18.57 -10.73
CA ALA A 62 -12.48 17.81 -9.49
C ALA A 62 -13.91 17.32 -9.27
N ARG A 63 -14.84 18.25 -9.52
CA ARG A 63 -16.27 18.08 -9.41
C ARG A 63 -16.79 17.00 -10.34
N GLU A 64 -16.45 17.03 -11.62
CA GLU A 64 -16.93 16.02 -12.58
C GLU A 64 -16.42 14.61 -12.27
N SER A 65 -15.21 14.51 -11.70
CA SER A 65 -14.65 13.24 -11.26
C SER A 65 -15.41 12.70 -10.05
N LEU A 66 -15.66 13.56 -9.05
CA LEU A 66 -16.38 13.20 -7.82
C LEU A 66 -17.88 13.00 -8.03
N ASP A 67 -18.53 13.81 -8.86
CA ASP A 67 -19.94 13.68 -9.25
C ASP A 67 -20.17 12.34 -9.96
N TRP A 68 -19.22 11.88 -10.79
CA TRP A 68 -19.31 10.57 -11.43
C TRP A 68 -19.07 9.41 -10.46
N LEU A 69 -18.17 9.58 -9.49
CA LEU A 69 -17.83 8.58 -8.48
C LEU A 69 -18.95 8.41 -7.43
N LEU A 70 -19.59 9.50 -7.01
CA LEU A 70 -20.58 9.51 -5.94
C LEU A 70 -22.03 9.47 -6.43
N ASN A 71 -22.33 9.72 -7.71
CA ASN A 71 -23.70 9.57 -8.25
C ASN A 71 -23.99 8.16 -8.79
N LYS A 72 -24.02 7.14 -7.92
CA LYS A 72 -24.98 6.06 -8.19
C LYS A 72 -26.39 6.63 -8.01
N HIS A 73 -27.28 6.34 -8.96
CA HIS A 73 -28.48 7.15 -9.24
C HIS A 73 -29.59 7.17 -8.16
N GLN A 74 -29.39 6.60 -6.97
CA GLN A 74 -30.42 6.55 -5.93
C GLN A 74 -29.82 6.78 -4.55
N ASP A 75 -30.48 7.62 -3.75
CA ASP A 75 -30.16 7.84 -2.35
C ASP A 75 -30.25 6.51 -1.58
N VAL A 76 -29.19 6.20 -0.83
CA VAL A 76 -29.21 5.08 0.11
C VAL A 76 -29.88 5.55 1.39
N GLU A 77 -31.03 4.98 1.72
CA GLU A 77 -31.71 5.19 3.00
C GLU A 77 -31.93 3.85 3.71
N LEU A 78 -31.47 3.77 4.95
CA LEU A 78 -31.63 2.63 5.84
C LEU A 78 -32.84 2.91 6.73
N THR A 79 -33.59 1.87 7.04
CA THR A 79 -34.59 1.96 8.10
C THR A 79 -33.90 2.16 9.47
N PRO A 80 -34.60 2.72 10.47
CA PRO A 80 -34.03 2.86 11.82
C PRO A 80 -33.56 1.53 12.43
N ALA A 81 -34.22 0.41 12.07
CA ALA A 81 -33.82 -0.92 12.53
C ALA A 81 -32.52 -1.39 11.86
N GLU A 82 -32.36 -1.16 10.55
CA GLU A 82 -31.13 -1.49 9.82
C GLU A 82 -29.95 -0.63 10.27
N ALA A 83 -30.16 0.67 10.45
CA ALA A 83 -29.14 1.59 10.96
C ALA A 83 -28.60 1.13 12.32
N ARG A 84 -29.48 0.74 13.25
CA ARG A 84 -29.10 0.20 14.57
C ARG A 84 -28.43 -1.18 14.51
N ALA A 85 -28.70 -1.95 13.45
CA ALA A 85 -28.11 -3.27 13.27
C ALA A 85 -26.69 -3.23 12.70
N LEU A 86 -26.20 -2.06 12.26
CA LEU A 86 -24.83 -1.93 11.78
C LEU A 86 -23.83 -2.19 12.92
N PRO A 87 -22.86 -3.12 12.74
CA PRO A 87 -21.88 -3.46 13.77
C PRO A 87 -20.72 -2.47 13.84
N TYR A 88 -20.71 -1.44 12.99
CA TYR A 88 -19.66 -0.44 12.85
C TYR A 88 -20.27 0.96 12.71
N ALA A 89 -19.45 1.99 12.96
CA ALA A 89 -19.85 3.37 12.76
C ALA A 89 -20.05 3.66 11.26
N ALA A 90 -21.07 4.46 10.95
CA ALA A 90 -21.43 4.78 9.58
C ALA A 90 -22.03 6.19 9.48
N GLN A 91 -21.88 6.80 8.31
CA GLN A 91 -22.44 8.10 7.99
C GLN A 91 -23.08 8.07 6.61
N TYR A 92 -24.11 8.89 6.43
CA TYR A 92 -24.50 9.35 5.11
C TYR A 92 -23.64 10.52 4.70
N MET A 93 -23.15 10.51 3.47
CA MET A 93 -22.45 11.63 2.87
C MET A 93 -23.05 11.98 1.51
N ARG A 94 -23.17 13.28 1.24
CA ARG A 94 -23.70 13.84 0.00
C ARG A 94 -22.83 14.99 -0.46
N MET A 95 -22.46 15.03 -1.73
CA MET A 95 -21.71 16.13 -2.34
C MET A 95 -22.64 16.94 -3.26
N GLY A 96 -22.75 18.24 -3.02
CA GLY A 96 -23.65 19.15 -3.73
C GLY A 96 -25.10 18.67 -3.69
N GLU A 97 -25.71 18.59 -4.87
CA GLU A 97 -27.06 18.05 -5.09
C GLU A 97 -27.04 16.57 -5.51
N GLY A 98 -25.90 15.89 -5.37
CA GLY A 98 -25.74 14.49 -5.75
C GLY A 98 -26.45 13.52 -4.82
N ALA A 99 -26.39 12.23 -5.16
CA ALA A 99 -26.97 11.17 -4.36
C ALA A 99 -26.30 11.04 -2.99
N ARG A 100 -27.08 10.64 -1.99
CA ARG A 100 -26.62 10.30 -0.65
C ARG A 100 -26.02 8.89 -0.65
N ASN A 101 -24.75 8.80 -0.27
CA ASN A 101 -24.02 7.54 -0.12
C ASN A 101 -23.86 7.15 1.34
N LEU A 102 -23.90 5.86 1.63
CA LEU A 102 -23.49 5.31 2.93
C LEU A 102 -21.97 5.10 2.92
N VAL A 103 -21.28 5.73 3.85
CA VAL A 103 -19.86 5.51 4.12
C VAL A 103 -19.70 4.86 5.49
N VAL A 104 -18.67 4.05 5.63
CA VAL A 104 -18.40 3.27 6.85
C VAL A 104 -17.06 3.68 7.43
N LEU A 105 -16.96 3.72 8.76
CA LEU A 105 -15.68 3.98 9.41
C LEU A 105 -14.77 2.78 9.18
N GLY A 106 -13.66 2.98 8.46
CA GLY A 106 -12.66 1.92 8.30
C GLY A 106 -11.61 1.97 9.39
N GLU A 107 -11.12 3.17 9.72
CA GLU A 107 -10.03 3.32 10.69
C GLU A 107 -10.10 4.63 11.48
N VAL A 108 -9.49 4.59 12.65
CA VAL A 108 -9.17 5.78 13.45
C VAL A 108 -7.66 5.92 13.48
N ASP A 109 -7.16 6.89 12.73
CA ASP A 109 -5.76 7.17 12.58
C ASP A 109 -5.35 8.26 13.59
N ASN A 110 -4.47 7.92 14.54
CA ASN A 110 -4.06 8.81 15.63
C ASN A 110 -2.80 9.62 15.30
N VAL A 111 -2.68 10.11 14.06
CA VAL A 111 -1.54 10.94 13.66
C VAL A 111 -1.47 12.21 14.53
N ALA A 112 -0.33 12.41 15.20
CA ALA A 112 -0.07 13.57 16.05
C ALA A 112 -1.01 13.73 17.27
N GLY A 113 -1.57 12.62 17.78
CA GLY A 113 -2.36 12.62 19.02
C GLY A 113 -3.81 13.10 18.86
N GLU A 114 -4.24 13.43 17.63
CA GLU A 114 -5.63 13.76 17.33
C GLU A 114 -6.27 12.61 16.51
N PRO A 115 -7.38 12.01 16.97
CA PRO A 115 -8.00 10.89 16.27
C PRO A 115 -8.67 11.34 14.97
N ARG A 116 -8.08 11.00 13.84
CA ARG A 116 -8.65 11.19 12.49
C ARG A 116 -9.50 9.97 12.13
N LEU A 117 -10.74 10.21 11.73
CA LEU A 117 -11.66 9.16 11.32
C LEU A 117 -11.61 9.02 9.80
N GLN A 118 -11.21 7.86 9.30
CA GLN A 118 -11.13 7.54 7.88
C GLN A 118 -12.38 6.78 7.43
N TRP A 119 -13.20 7.43 6.62
CA TRP A 119 -14.47 6.89 6.12
C TRP A 119 -14.31 6.34 4.72
N TYR A 120 -14.75 5.11 4.51
CA TYR A 120 -14.68 4.41 3.23
C TYR A 120 -16.04 4.37 2.57
N SER A 121 -16.08 4.73 1.28
CA SER A 121 -17.24 4.57 0.42
C SER A 121 -17.23 3.19 -0.27
N ALA A 122 -18.34 2.84 -0.91
CA ALA A 122 -18.42 1.65 -1.78
C ALA A 122 -17.62 1.77 -3.09
N THR A 123 -17.09 2.95 -3.39
CA THR A 123 -16.37 3.29 -4.63
C THR A 123 -14.86 3.47 -4.43
N ASP A 124 -14.36 3.08 -3.26
CA ASP A 124 -12.95 3.17 -2.83
C ASP A 124 -12.47 4.61 -2.67
N GLU A 125 -13.34 5.51 -2.21
CA GLU A 125 -12.92 6.80 -1.66
C GLU A 125 -12.65 6.69 -0.16
N VAL A 126 -11.65 7.44 0.29
CA VAL A 126 -11.35 7.71 1.70
C VAL A 126 -11.64 9.17 1.98
N ILE A 127 -12.40 9.41 3.03
CA ILE A 127 -12.68 10.75 3.52
C ILE A 127 -12.13 10.81 4.94
N ASP A 128 -11.12 11.64 5.17
CA ASP A 128 -10.59 11.85 6.52
C ASP A 128 -11.36 12.96 7.19
N THR A 129 -11.75 12.72 8.44
CA THR A 129 -12.41 13.74 9.25
C THR A 129 -11.82 13.87 10.63
N TYR A 130 -11.93 15.06 11.21
CA TYR A 130 -11.64 15.31 12.61
C TYR A 130 -12.74 16.17 13.21
N GLN A 131 -13.43 15.64 14.23
CA GLN A 131 -14.59 16.31 14.86
C GLN A 131 -15.63 16.81 13.83
N GLY A 132 -15.89 16.00 12.79
CA GLY A 132 -16.81 16.32 11.69
C GLY A 132 -16.25 17.26 10.62
N ARG A 133 -15.09 17.88 10.84
CA ARG A 133 -14.36 18.61 9.80
C ARG A 133 -13.80 17.63 8.78
N ILE A 134 -14.04 17.83 7.49
CA ILE A 134 -13.30 17.09 6.47
C ILE A 134 -11.88 17.64 6.45
N LEU A 135 -10.90 16.75 6.47
CA LEU A 135 -9.49 17.08 6.37
C LEU A 135 -8.95 16.75 4.97
N SER A 136 -9.34 15.59 4.43
CA SER A 136 -8.93 15.10 3.13
C SER A 136 -10.06 14.32 2.45
N ILE A 137 -10.00 14.26 1.12
CA ILE A 137 -10.79 13.34 0.30
C ILE A 137 -9.83 12.75 -0.73
N GLU A 138 -9.72 11.43 -0.76
CA GLU A 138 -8.83 10.68 -1.64
C GLU A 138 -9.60 9.57 -2.35
N ASN A 139 -9.25 9.30 -3.61
CA ASN A 139 -9.74 8.12 -4.32
C ASN A 139 -8.59 7.12 -4.48
N LEU A 140 -8.76 5.93 -3.92
CA LEU A 140 -7.70 4.93 -3.82
C LEU A 140 -7.41 4.24 -5.16
N LYS A 141 -8.39 4.18 -6.07
CA LYS A 141 -8.17 3.67 -7.44
C LYS A 141 -7.39 4.65 -8.31
N HIS A 142 -7.46 5.93 -7.96
CA HIS A 142 -6.90 7.00 -8.77
C HIS A 142 -6.15 7.99 -7.88
N ALA A 143 -4.91 7.65 -7.53
CA ALA A 143 -3.98 8.51 -6.77
C ALA A 143 -3.73 9.91 -7.41
N GLN A 144 -4.22 10.14 -8.63
CA GLN A 144 -4.16 11.42 -9.35
C GLN A 144 -5.42 12.29 -9.18
N VAL A 145 -6.50 11.79 -8.58
CA VAL A 145 -7.71 12.59 -8.33
C VAL A 145 -7.40 13.63 -7.25
N LYS A 146 -7.87 14.86 -7.50
CA LYS A 146 -7.55 16.06 -6.71
C LYS A 146 -7.86 15.85 -5.23
N ALA A 147 -6.82 15.70 -4.42
CA ALA A 147 -6.91 15.82 -2.97
C ALA A 147 -7.22 17.28 -2.60
N VAL A 148 -8.23 17.48 -1.76
CA VAL A 148 -8.48 18.74 -1.08
C VAL A 148 -8.02 18.59 0.34
N TRP A 149 -7.03 19.39 0.75
CA TRP A 149 -6.53 19.40 2.12
C TRP A 149 -7.08 20.63 2.84
N LEU A 150 -7.78 20.38 3.93
CA LEU A 150 -8.35 21.40 4.80
C LEU A 150 -7.50 21.52 6.05
N ALA A 151 -6.81 22.65 6.19
CA ALA A 151 -6.06 22.99 7.39
C ALA A 151 -6.71 24.20 8.06
N ALA A 152 -7.15 24.02 9.31
CA ALA A 152 -7.41 25.15 10.18
C ALA A 152 -6.05 25.73 10.60
N VAL A 153 -5.72 26.94 10.15
CA VAL A 153 -4.44 27.59 10.50
C VAL A 153 -4.56 28.34 11.83
N SER A 154 -5.76 28.81 12.16
CA SER A 154 -6.08 29.37 13.47
C SER A 154 -7.58 29.26 13.75
N ALA A 155 -8.02 29.66 14.95
CA ALA A 155 -9.44 29.70 15.28
C ALA A 155 -10.27 30.53 14.28
N ASP A 156 -9.69 31.56 13.66
CA ASP A 156 -10.44 32.51 12.81
C ASP A 156 -10.05 32.41 11.32
N GLN A 157 -9.25 31.42 10.94
CA GLN A 157 -8.79 31.25 9.57
C GLN A 157 -8.84 29.79 9.11
N LEU A 158 -9.48 29.58 7.96
CA LEU A 158 -9.53 28.31 7.27
C LEU A 158 -8.72 28.38 5.98
N VAL A 159 -7.90 27.36 5.73
CA VAL A 159 -7.05 27.27 4.54
C VAL A 159 -7.38 26.01 3.75
N PHE A 160 -7.48 26.18 2.44
CA PHE A 160 -7.80 25.14 1.48
C PHE A 160 -6.62 25.01 0.51
N ASP A 161 -6.00 23.84 0.50
CA ASP A 161 -5.01 23.50 -0.51
C ASP A 161 -5.68 22.68 -1.60
N LYS A 162 -5.75 23.26 -2.81
CA LYS A 162 -6.37 22.66 -3.98
C LYS A 162 -5.32 22.36 -5.03
N ARG A 163 -5.27 21.11 -5.50
CA ARG A 163 -4.48 20.77 -6.69
C ARG A 163 -5.16 21.27 -7.95
N ILE A 164 -4.50 22.15 -8.68
CA ILE A 164 -4.94 22.68 -9.97
C ILE A 164 -3.96 22.29 -11.08
N THR A 165 -4.46 22.24 -12.30
CA THR A 165 -3.62 22.04 -13.49
C THR A 165 -2.68 23.22 -13.63
N SER A 166 -1.38 22.95 -13.70
CA SER A 166 -0.37 23.97 -13.93
C SER A 166 -0.56 24.58 -15.33
N PRO A 167 -0.26 25.88 -15.53
CA PRO A 167 -0.23 26.48 -16.87
C PRO A 167 0.82 25.84 -17.79
N TYR A 168 1.74 25.03 -17.25
CA TYR A 168 2.70 24.22 -18.00
C TYR A 168 2.23 22.80 -18.31
N HIS A 169 0.97 22.47 -18.00
CA HIS A 169 0.41 21.14 -18.26
C HIS A 169 0.40 20.85 -19.77
N THR A 170 0.86 19.66 -20.13
CA THR A 170 0.75 19.14 -21.50
C THR A 170 -0.07 17.85 -21.48
N GLU A 171 -0.69 17.50 -22.60
CA GLU A 171 -1.49 16.28 -22.75
C GLU A 171 -0.72 14.99 -22.36
N HIS A 172 0.62 15.02 -22.42
CA HIS A 172 1.46 13.87 -22.14
C HIS A 172 2.19 13.94 -20.79
N VAL A 173 2.19 15.10 -20.11
CA VAL A 173 2.83 15.29 -18.81
C VAL A 173 1.93 16.12 -17.90
N PRO A 174 1.18 15.48 -16.99
CA PRO A 174 0.30 16.21 -16.09
C PRO A 174 1.12 16.97 -15.05
N HIS A 175 1.30 18.27 -15.26
CA HIS A 175 1.82 19.17 -14.25
C HIS A 175 0.67 19.65 -13.36
N LEU A 176 0.70 19.31 -12.09
CA LEU A 176 -0.22 19.80 -11.06
C LEU A 176 0.52 20.77 -10.14
N MET A 177 -0.13 21.85 -9.74
CA MET A 177 0.35 22.74 -8.69
C MET A 177 -0.67 22.82 -7.56
N THR A 178 -0.22 23.09 -6.34
CA THR A 178 -1.11 23.34 -5.21
C THR A 178 -1.36 24.84 -5.11
N MET A 179 -2.62 25.25 -5.25
CA MET A 179 -3.08 26.60 -4.98
C MET A 179 -3.70 26.64 -3.59
N ARG A 180 -3.21 27.58 -2.76
CA ARG A 180 -3.69 27.79 -1.39
C ARG A 180 -4.69 28.93 -1.37
N GLU A 181 -5.91 28.65 -0.94
CA GLU A 181 -6.95 29.64 -0.69
C GLU A 181 -7.14 29.80 0.82
N SER A 182 -7.35 31.03 1.28
CA SER A 182 -7.49 31.36 2.70
C SER A 182 -8.75 32.16 2.93
N TYR A 183 -9.46 31.81 3.99
CA TYR A 183 -10.72 32.43 4.37
C TYR A 183 -10.71 32.79 5.84
N ARG A 184 -11.25 33.97 6.14
CA ARG A 184 -11.58 34.36 7.50
C ARG A 184 -12.91 33.71 7.89
N VAL A 185 -12.97 33.23 9.12
CA VAL A 185 -14.13 32.54 9.69
C VAL A 185 -14.79 33.42 10.75
N GLN A 186 -16.10 33.57 10.68
CA GLN A 186 -16.90 34.11 11.79
C GLN A 186 -17.85 33.03 12.30
N ARG A 187 -17.87 32.81 13.62
CA ARG A 187 -18.66 31.77 14.25
C ARG A 187 -19.90 32.32 14.94
N HIS A 188 -21.03 31.65 14.74
CA HIS A 188 -22.25 31.81 15.53
C HIS A 188 -22.66 30.46 16.11
N GLN A 189 -23.29 30.47 17.29
CA GLN A 189 -23.73 29.25 17.96
C GLN A 189 -25.20 29.35 18.33
N GLU A 190 -25.93 28.28 18.07
CA GLU A 190 -27.32 28.09 18.48
C GLU A 190 -27.55 26.65 18.95
N SER A 191 -28.74 26.36 19.49
CA SER A 191 -29.12 25.03 19.95
C SER A 191 -30.27 24.50 19.11
N SER A 192 -30.23 23.21 18.77
CA SER A 192 -31.24 22.52 17.98
C SER A 192 -31.50 21.11 18.50
N SER A 193 -32.55 20.46 18.02
CA SER A 193 -32.83 19.04 18.26
C SER A 193 -32.91 18.34 16.91
N LEU A 194 -32.19 17.22 16.78
CA LEU A 194 -32.10 16.46 15.55
C LEU A 194 -32.58 15.03 15.76
N THR A 195 -33.47 14.57 14.87
CA THR A 195 -33.83 13.16 14.77
C THR A 195 -32.78 12.44 13.92
N MET A 196 -32.09 11.47 14.51
CA MET A 196 -31.07 10.66 13.85
C MET A 196 -31.69 9.52 13.03
N PRO A 197 -31.02 9.00 11.98
CA PRO A 197 -31.53 7.89 11.16
C PRO A 197 -31.87 6.63 11.96
N ASN A 198 -31.17 6.39 13.07
CA ASN A 198 -31.41 5.26 13.98
C ASN A 198 -32.70 5.42 14.82
N GLY A 199 -33.35 6.58 14.78
CA GLY A 199 -34.57 6.95 15.50
C GLY A 199 -34.34 7.79 16.76
N ASP A 200 -33.10 8.01 17.17
CA ASP A 200 -32.77 8.75 18.39
C ASP A 200 -33.01 10.25 18.22
N GLN A 201 -33.39 10.92 19.30
CA GLN A 201 -33.42 12.39 19.38
C GLN A 201 -32.15 12.86 20.08
N VAL A 202 -31.37 13.72 19.41
CA VAL A 202 -30.13 14.28 19.95
C VAL A 202 -30.26 15.79 20.04
N THR A 203 -29.99 16.34 21.23
CA THR A 203 -29.84 17.79 21.40
C THR A 203 -28.47 18.21 20.90
N THR A 204 -28.43 19.13 19.94
CA THR A 204 -27.20 19.56 19.28
C THR A 204 -26.90 21.03 19.54
N ARG A 205 -25.61 21.34 19.69
CA ARG A 205 -25.07 22.70 19.54
C ARG A 205 -24.72 22.88 18.08
N VAL A 206 -25.41 23.79 17.41
CA VAL A 206 -25.16 24.15 16.00
C VAL A 206 -24.12 25.26 15.97
N VAL A 207 -23.01 25.02 15.29
CA VAL A 207 -21.97 26.01 15.02
C VAL A 207 -22.06 26.40 13.55
N LEU A 208 -22.39 27.66 13.29
CA LEU A 208 -22.40 28.25 11.96
C LEU A 208 -21.08 28.98 11.73
N GLU A 209 -20.39 28.66 10.64
CA GLU A 209 -19.13 29.29 10.26
C GLU A 209 -19.28 30.03 8.93
N SER A 210 -19.40 31.36 9.00
CA SER A 210 -19.45 32.24 7.84
C SER A 210 -18.05 32.49 7.30
N LEU A 211 -17.82 32.15 6.03
CA LEU A 211 -16.53 32.29 5.35
C LEU A 211 -16.45 33.59 4.55
N TYR A 212 -15.31 34.28 4.66
CA TYR A 212 -14.99 35.50 3.91
C TYR A 212 -13.60 35.39 3.28
N PRO A 213 -13.35 35.92 2.06
CA PRO A 213 -12.00 35.92 1.47
C PRO A 213 -10.99 36.62 2.38
N ALA A 214 -9.81 36.02 2.59
CA ALA A 214 -8.79 36.59 3.49
C ALA A 214 -8.14 37.88 2.96
N THR A 215 -8.18 38.12 1.65
CA THR A 215 -7.55 39.28 0.99
C THR A 215 -8.37 40.57 1.09
N GLU A 216 -9.59 40.52 1.61
CA GLU A 216 -10.46 41.68 1.67
C GLU A 216 -10.32 42.48 2.98
N PRO A 217 -10.25 43.82 2.91
CA PRO A 217 -10.15 44.66 4.10
C PRO A 217 -11.40 44.54 5.00
N THR A 218 -11.17 44.53 6.31
CA THR A 218 -12.15 44.35 7.39
C THR A 218 -13.27 45.40 7.44
N ASP A 219 -13.06 46.56 6.82
CA ASP A 219 -13.67 47.82 7.25
C ASP A 219 -14.73 48.39 6.28
N THR A 220 -15.34 47.57 5.43
CA THR A 220 -16.34 48.04 4.46
C THR A 220 -17.60 47.20 4.50
N ALA A 221 -18.73 47.84 4.88
CA ALA A 221 -20.15 47.50 4.71
C ALA A 221 -20.56 46.01 4.69
N VAL A 222 -21.57 45.64 5.50
CA VAL A 222 -22.24 44.31 5.57
C VAL A 222 -22.00 43.45 4.33
N LYS A 223 -20.96 42.61 4.38
CA LYS A 223 -20.61 41.70 3.28
C LYS A 223 -21.33 40.38 3.49
N THR A 224 -21.93 39.89 2.42
CA THR A 224 -22.48 38.54 2.38
C THR A 224 -21.32 37.54 2.44
N PRO A 225 -21.35 36.54 3.33
CA PRO A 225 -20.34 35.49 3.34
C PRO A 225 -20.37 34.70 2.02
N ILE A 226 -19.21 34.22 1.57
CA ILE A 226 -19.13 33.40 0.35
C ILE A 226 -19.76 32.02 0.54
N ALA A 227 -19.76 31.53 1.78
CA ALA A 227 -20.30 30.25 2.19
C ALA A 227 -20.55 30.26 3.70
N VAL A 228 -21.46 29.39 4.15
CA VAL A 228 -21.76 29.19 5.57
C VAL A 228 -21.69 27.69 5.83
N ASN A 229 -20.72 27.27 6.63
CA ASN A 229 -20.66 25.89 7.11
C ASN A 229 -21.53 25.73 8.35
N GLU A 230 -22.07 24.55 8.57
CA GLU A 230 -22.97 24.22 9.68
C GLU A 230 -22.52 22.90 10.30
N PHE A 231 -22.27 22.92 11.62
CA PHE A 231 -21.83 21.75 12.38
C PHE A 231 -22.75 21.52 13.56
N HIS A 232 -23.40 20.36 13.60
CA HIS A 232 -24.24 19.93 14.72
C HIS A 232 -23.42 19.05 15.63
N TYR A 233 -23.08 19.54 16.81
CA TYR A 233 -22.39 18.77 17.83
C TYR A 233 -23.36 18.26 18.87
N ASP A 234 -23.38 16.96 19.15
CA ASP A 234 -24.10 16.41 20.30
C ASP A 234 -23.58 17.08 21.58
N VAL A 235 -24.47 17.69 22.36
CA VAL A 235 -24.10 18.42 23.57
C VAL A 235 -23.51 17.49 24.64
N VAL A 236 -23.89 16.21 24.63
CA VAL A 236 -23.42 15.24 25.64
C VAL A 236 -22.04 14.71 25.29
N SER A 237 -21.85 14.19 24.06
CA SER A 237 -20.58 13.57 23.67
C SER A 237 -19.59 14.52 23.02
N GLY A 238 -20.01 15.71 22.60
CA GLY A 238 -19.18 16.65 21.84
C GLY A 238 -18.89 16.23 20.39
N ARG A 239 -19.43 15.09 19.93
CA ARG A 239 -19.20 14.58 18.57
C ARG A 239 -20.05 15.32 17.54
N ALA A 240 -19.54 15.46 16.32
CA ALA A 240 -20.32 16.00 15.21
C ALA A 240 -21.27 14.94 14.66
N VAL A 241 -22.58 15.18 14.76
CA VAL A 241 -23.63 14.25 14.30
C VAL A 241 -24.20 14.62 12.93
N LYS A 242 -24.07 15.89 12.52
CA LYS A 242 -24.43 16.36 11.18
C LYS A 242 -23.50 17.51 10.79
N THR A 243 -23.01 17.51 9.55
CA THR A 243 -22.21 18.61 9.03
C THR A 243 -22.68 19.01 7.65
N LYS A 244 -22.53 20.29 7.32
CA LYS A 244 -22.64 20.83 5.96
C LYS A 244 -21.49 21.80 5.79
N GLN A 245 -20.52 21.45 4.97
CA GLN A 245 -19.28 22.20 4.84
C GLN A 245 -18.94 22.45 3.38
N TRP A 246 -18.54 23.68 3.08
CA TRP A 246 -18.14 24.12 1.76
C TRP A 246 -16.69 23.71 1.51
N LEU A 247 -16.46 22.96 0.44
CA LEU A 247 -15.15 22.41 0.06
C LEU A 247 -14.45 23.24 -1.03
N GLY A 248 -15.06 24.35 -1.46
CA GLY A 248 -14.55 25.20 -2.53
C GLY A 248 -15.58 25.46 -3.64
N THR A 249 -15.27 26.40 -4.53
CA THR A 249 -16.15 26.80 -5.64
C THR A 249 -16.43 25.67 -6.63
N GLU A 250 -15.45 24.79 -6.84
CA GLU A 250 -15.60 23.63 -7.74
C GLU A 250 -16.51 22.55 -7.13
N LEU A 251 -16.21 22.15 -5.89
CA LEU A 251 -16.84 21.00 -5.24
C LEU A 251 -18.20 21.33 -4.60
N GLY A 252 -18.41 22.58 -4.20
CA GLY A 252 -19.62 22.99 -3.48
C GLY A 252 -19.62 22.48 -2.04
N TYR A 253 -20.80 22.11 -1.55
CA TYR A 253 -20.98 21.62 -0.18
C TYR A 253 -20.84 20.09 -0.11
N LEU A 254 -20.23 19.60 0.95
CA LEU A 254 -20.39 18.22 1.40
C LEU A 254 -21.21 18.21 2.69
N GLU A 255 -22.25 17.40 2.69
CA GLU A 255 -23.12 17.18 3.83
C GLU A 255 -22.88 15.78 4.39
N SER A 256 -22.71 15.66 5.70
CA SER A 256 -22.65 14.38 6.39
C SER A 256 -23.71 14.29 7.48
N LEU A 257 -24.26 13.08 7.69
CA LEU A 257 -25.20 12.77 8.76
C LEU A 257 -24.81 11.43 9.38
N GLU A 258 -24.56 11.42 10.69
CA GLU A 258 -24.26 10.20 11.45
C GLU A 258 -25.44 9.23 11.36
N VAL A 259 -25.16 7.98 11.04
CA VAL A 259 -26.14 6.88 11.01
C VAL A 259 -25.98 6.03 12.26
N GLN A 260 -24.74 5.63 12.54
CA GLN A 260 -24.34 4.85 13.69
C GLN A 260 -23.10 5.51 14.31
N PRO A 261 -23.12 5.87 15.61
CA PRO A 261 -22.05 6.64 16.22
C PRO A 261 -20.75 5.84 16.33
N TYR A 262 -19.63 6.55 16.17
CA TYR A 262 -18.34 6.04 16.60
C TYR A 262 -18.21 6.20 18.12
N LEU A 263 -18.34 5.10 18.84
CA LEU A 263 -18.12 5.04 20.27
C LEU A 263 -16.65 4.69 20.51
N ALA A 264 -15.78 5.71 20.58
CA ALA A 264 -14.36 5.54 20.91
C ALA A 264 -14.13 4.79 22.25
N SER A 265 -15.17 4.68 23.07
CA SER A 265 -15.19 4.06 24.39
C SER A 265 -15.93 2.73 24.47
N ALA A 266 -16.42 2.15 23.37
CA ALA A 266 -16.96 0.79 23.42
C ALA A 266 -15.78 -0.20 23.45
N PRO A 267 -15.52 -0.90 24.56
CA PRO A 267 -14.51 -1.94 24.61
C PRO A 267 -15.06 -3.12 23.83
N ASN A 268 -14.92 -3.08 22.50
CA ASN A 268 -15.07 -4.26 21.68
C ASN A 268 -13.82 -5.13 21.87
N ASN A 269 -13.69 -5.67 23.08
CA ASN A 269 -13.22 -6.97 23.56
C ASN A 269 -12.15 -7.79 22.81
N HIS A 270 -11.39 -7.26 21.86
CA HIS A 270 -10.29 -8.00 21.22
C HIS A 270 -8.99 -7.21 21.01
N SER A 271 -8.97 -5.88 21.16
CA SER A 271 -7.71 -5.12 21.29
C SER A 271 -7.43 -4.83 22.77
N VAL A 272 -7.18 -5.90 23.55
CA VAL A 272 -6.45 -5.72 24.80
C VAL A 272 -5.10 -5.14 24.40
N ALA A 273 -4.83 -3.90 24.80
CA ALA A 273 -3.54 -3.25 24.64
C ALA A 273 -2.48 -4.11 25.36
N TRP A 274 -1.71 -4.87 24.59
CA TRP A 274 -0.56 -5.61 25.09
C TRP A 274 0.62 -4.65 25.13
N GLY A 275 1.26 -4.56 26.30
CA GLY A 275 2.29 -3.57 26.59
C GLY A 275 3.43 -3.58 25.57
N PHE A 276 3.59 -2.47 24.87
CA PHE A 276 4.86 -2.10 24.25
C PHE A 276 5.81 -1.67 25.38
N GLU A 277 6.81 -2.49 25.69
CA GLU A 277 7.94 -2.03 26.50
C GLU A 277 9.08 -1.61 25.56
N PRO A 278 9.60 -0.36 25.64
CA PRO A 278 10.85 -0.02 24.98
C PRO A 278 11.96 -0.92 25.52
N ALA A 279 12.87 -1.34 24.63
CA ALA A 279 13.80 -2.47 24.77
C ALA A 279 14.86 -2.43 25.90
N ALA A 280 14.58 -1.82 27.05
CA ALA A 280 15.42 -1.87 28.24
C ALA A 280 15.29 -3.24 28.94
N GLY A 281 15.81 -4.28 28.27
CA GLY A 281 15.77 -5.67 28.70
C GLY A 281 14.65 -6.43 28.01
N VAL A 282 15.01 -7.26 27.03
CA VAL A 282 14.09 -8.25 26.44
C VAL A 282 13.78 -9.30 27.51
N VAL A 283 12.92 -8.95 28.46
CA VAL A 283 12.27 -9.93 29.32
C VAL A 283 11.34 -10.66 28.37
N ASP A 284 11.71 -11.90 28.04
CA ASP A 284 10.83 -12.89 27.43
C ASP A 284 9.47 -12.74 28.10
N LEU A 285 8.48 -12.17 27.38
CA LEU A 285 7.17 -11.79 27.90
C LEU A 285 6.45 -13.09 28.26
N LYS A 286 6.81 -13.64 29.42
CA LYS A 286 6.17 -14.82 29.98
C LYS A 286 4.74 -14.42 30.23
N ARG A 287 3.84 -15.19 29.61
CA ARG A 287 2.37 -15.12 29.72
C ARG A 287 1.95 -14.53 31.07
N GLN A 288 1.37 -13.34 31.06
CA GLN A 288 0.72 -12.83 32.27
C GLN A 288 -0.63 -13.51 32.52
N ASP A 289 -1.20 -14.17 31.49
CA ASP A 289 -2.56 -14.73 31.48
C ASP A 289 -2.64 -16.27 31.53
N GLY A 290 -1.50 -16.98 31.42
CA GLY A 290 -1.45 -18.44 31.39
C GLY A 290 -1.83 -19.11 30.04
N GLY A 291 -2.13 -18.36 28.98
CA GLY A 291 -2.54 -18.89 27.66
C GLY A 291 -1.43 -19.69 26.95
N ASN A 292 -1.72 -20.58 25.99
CA ASN A 292 -0.70 -21.41 25.32
C ASN A 292 0.22 -20.54 24.42
N PRO A 293 1.58 -20.62 24.44
CA PRO A 293 2.45 -19.69 23.72
C PRO A 293 2.29 -19.82 22.20
N THR A 294 1.85 -20.99 21.72
CA THR A 294 1.58 -21.23 20.31
C THR A 294 0.38 -20.43 19.81
N ASP A 295 -0.45 -19.92 20.72
CA ASP A 295 -1.57 -19.05 20.37
C ASP A 295 -1.11 -17.61 20.16
N TYR A 296 0.14 -17.30 20.47
CA TYR A 296 0.71 -15.96 20.33
C TYR A 296 1.78 -15.92 19.24
N LEU A 297 1.98 -14.71 18.75
CA LEU A 297 2.99 -14.36 17.78
C LEU A 297 3.76 -13.16 18.33
N GLN A 298 5.07 -13.27 18.38
CA GLN A 298 5.92 -12.13 18.70
C GLN A 298 6.27 -11.40 17.40
N ILE A 299 6.05 -10.09 17.36
CA ILE A 299 6.54 -9.25 16.25
C ILE A 299 7.65 -8.37 16.77
N HIS A 300 8.78 -8.41 16.09
CA HIS A 300 9.86 -7.45 16.27
C HIS A 300 9.75 -6.41 15.16
N VAL A 301 9.67 -5.13 15.51
CA VAL A 301 9.69 -4.04 14.54
C VAL A 301 11.06 -3.38 14.62
N LEU A 302 11.81 -3.46 13.52
CA LEU A 302 13.05 -2.73 13.35
C LEU A 302 12.75 -1.45 12.59
N CYS A 303 12.97 -0.30 13.21
CA CYS A 303 12.85 0.97 12.51
C CYS A 303 14.17 1.73 12.46
N GLY A 304 14.61 2.05 11.24
CA GLY A 304 15.84 2.79 11.01
C GLY A 304 15.77 4.29 11.33
N VAL A 305 14.56 4.90 11.32
CA VAL A 305 14.38 6.38 11.43
C VAL A 305 13.08 6.76 12.16
N CYS A 306 12.63 5.99 13.16
CA CYS A 306 11.36 6.28 13.84
C CYS A 306 11.45 7.27 15.01
N SER A 307 12.63 7.78 15.36
CA SER A 307 12.75 8.83 16.37
C SER A 307 12.91 10.20 15.73
N ASP A 308 12.11 11.15 16.21
CA ASP A 308 12.28 12.59 15.93
C ASP A 308 13.63 13.13 16.45
N GLU A 309 14.32 12.37 17.31
CA GLU A 309 15.68 12.67 17.73
C GLU A 309 16.67 12.37 16.60
N VAL A 310 16.88 13.38 15.74
CA VAL A 310 17.80 13.41 14.58
C VAL A 310 19.23 12.92 14.87
N ASN A 311 19.62 12.78 16.14
CA ASN A 311 20.98 12.48 16.55
C ASN A 311 21.20 11.11 17.20
N ASP A 312 20.17 10.27 17.36
CA ASP A 312 20.37 8.90 17.85
C ASP A 312 20.25 7.87 16.71
N PRO A 313 21.38 7.39 16.16
CA PRO A 313 21.37 6.37 15.12
C PRO A 313 21.00 4.98 15.66
N THR A 314 20.62 4.84 16.94
CA THR A 314 20.15 3.55 17.45
C THR A 314 18.89 3.14 16.70
N GLN A 315 18.96 1.98 16.05
CA GLN A 315 17.77 1.30 15.56
C GLN A 315 16.80 1.14 16.74
N HIS A 316 15.59 1.66 16.59
CA HIS A 316 14.56 1.44 17.59
C HIS A 316 13.96 0.06 17.37
N HIS A 317 14.12 -0.79 18.38
CA HIS A 317 13.62 -2.16 18.38
C HIS A 317 12.36 -2.15 19.22
N PHE A 318 11.22 -2.40 18.58
CA PHE A 318 9.97 -2.61 19.28
C PHE A 318 9.64 -4.09 19.25
N SER A 319 9.11 -4.61 20.35
CA SER A 319 8.54 -5.94 20.37
C SER A 319 7.11 -5.88 20.89
N GLY A 320 6.20 -6.47 20.13
CA GLY A 320 4.82 -6.68 20.55
C GLY A 320 4.49 -8.16 20.58
N LEU A 321 3.65 -8.56 21.52
CA LEU A 321 3.04 -9.88 21.56
C LEU A 321 1.59 -9.78 21.09
N PHE A 322 1.22 -10.61 20.14
CA PHE A 322 -0.08 -10.57 19.51
C PHE A 322 -0.73 -11.94 19.54
N TYR A 323 -2.06 -11.97 19.65
CA TYR A 323 -2.80 -13.21 19.52
C TYR A 323 -2.80 -13.65 18.04
N SER A 324 -2.34 -14.87 17.77
CA SER A 324 -2.11 -15.38 16.41
C SER A 324 -3.37 -15.49 15.56
N HIS A 325 -4.55 -15.64 16.18
CA HIS A 325 -5.78 -15.87 15.42
C HIS A 325 -6.16 -14.65 14.58
N LYS A 326 -6.12 -14.82 13.26
CA LYS A 326 -6.49 -13.83 12.24
C LYS A 326 -5.58 -12.60 12.22
N MET A 327 -4.39 -12.70 12.78
CA MET A 327 -3.43 -11.61 12.74
C MET A 327 -2.95 -11.36 11.31
N ARG A 328 -2.95 -10.10 10.90
CA ARG A 328 -2.46 -9.66 9.59
C ARG A 328 -1.43 -8.56 9.75
N LEU A 329 -0.64 -8.34 8.72
CA LEU A 329 0.38 -7.30 8.74
C LEU A 329 -0.23 -5.91 9.01
N ASN A 330 -1.35 -5.56 8.37
CA ASN A 330 -2.00 -4.27 8.61
C ASN A 330 -2.28 -4.01 10.10
N THR A 331 -2.74 -5.04 10.83
CA THR A 331 -2.98 -4.92 12.29
C THR A 331 -1.71 -4.53 13.04
N VAL A 332 -0.56 -5.12 12.70
CA VAL A 332 0.74 -4.75 13.31
C VAL A 332 1.06 -3.29 13.05
N VAL A 333 0.88 -2.84 11.82
CA VAL A 333 1.28 -1.50 11.39
C VAL A 333 0.33 -0.43 11.95
N THR A 334 -0.98 -0.69 11.98
CA THR A 334 -1.95 0.17 12.66
C THR A 334 -1.64 0.29 14.15
N GLU A 335 -1.37 -0.81 14.85
CA GLU A 335 -0.98 -0.77 16.27
C GLU A 335 0.33 0.00 16.47
N PHE A 336 1.28 -0.13 15.55
CA PHE A 336 2.51 0.67 15.55
C PHE A 336 2.19 2.18 15.44
N HIS A 337 1.31 2.59 14.53
CA HIS A 337 0.89 4.00 14.42
C HIS A 337 0.16 4.50 15.67
N GLN A 338 -0.68 3.67 16.30
CA GLN A 338 -1.39 4.04 17.53
C GLN A 338 -0.44 4.39 18.69
N GLN A 339 0.79 3.87 18.68
CA GLN A 339 1.82 4.22 19.67
C GLN A 339 2.49 5.58 19.41
N GLY A 340 2.00 6.37 18.45
CA GLY A 340 2.48 7.74 18.19
C GLY A 340 3.59 7.84 17.13
N PHE A 341 3.92 6.75 16.43
CA PHE A 341 4.82 6.80 15.27
C PHE A 341 4.08 7.41 14.09
N ALA A 342 4.28 8.71 13.87
CA ALA A 342 3.45 9.52 12.99
C ALA A 342 3.46 9.08 11.52
N GLN A 343 4.56 8.50 11.02
CA GLN A 343 4.67 8.00 9.64
C GLN A 343 5.69 6.85 9.51
N LEU A 344 5.37 5.86 8.68
CA LEU A 344 6.36 4.91 8.19
C LEU A 344 7.38 5.65 7.31
N PRO A 345 8.71 5.48 7.53
CA PRO A 345 9.72 6.22 6.79
C PRO A 345 9.60 6.09 5.26
N TYR A 346 9.34 4.89 4.74
CA TYR A 346 9.10 4.64 3.32
C TYR A 346 8.45 3.26 3.07
N GLU A 347 7.14 3.24 2.87
CA GLU A 347 6.34 1.98 2.81
C GLU A 347 6.86 0.93 1.81
N PRO A 348 7.29 1.28 0.57
CA PRO A 348 7.71 0.28 -0.41
C PRO A 348 8.89 -0.59 0.05
N LEU A 349 9.70 -0.09 0.99
CA LEU A 349 10.81 -0.82 1.60
C LEU A 349 10.45 -1.57 2.89
N THR A 350 9.17 -1.63 3.24
CA THR A 350 8.70 -2.52 4.30
C THR A 350 9.03 -3.96 3.93
N ARG A 351 9.65 -4.69 4.86
CA ARG A 351 9.98 -6.11 4.70
C ARG A 351 9.43 -6.89 5.89
N LEU A 352 9.03 -8.13 5.62
CA LEU A 352 8.53 -9.06 6.62
C LEU A 352 9.39 -10.32 6.56
N HIS A 353 10.12 -10.55 7.64
CA HIS A 353 11.09 -11.64 7.78
C HIS A 353 10.58 -12.69 8.78
N SER A 354 11.02 -13.94 8.59
CA SER A 354 10.92 -14.97 9.62
C SER A 354 12.19 -15.82 9.65
N PRO A 355 12.57 -16.37 10.81
CA PRO A 355 13.74 -17.25 10.91
C PRO A 355 13.67 -18.47 9.98
N LYS A 356 12.47 -19.01 9.79
CA LYS A 356 12.21 -20.14 8.89
C LYS A 356 12.54 -19.79 7.44
N LEU A 357 12.10 -18.61 7.01
CA LEU A 357 12.33 -18.13 5.65
C LEU A 357 13.82 -17.85 5.43
N ASP A 358 14.50 -17.25 6.42
CA ASP A 358 15.93 -17.00 6.38
C ASP A 358 16.74 -18.31 6.24
N GLN A 359 16.37 -19.36 6.98
CA GLN A 359 17.01 -20.67 6.86
C GLN A 359 16.86 -21.27 5.46
N TRP A 360 15.66 -21.23 4.89
CA TRP A 360 15.41 -21.73 3.53
C TRP A 360 16.18 -20.94 2.48
N PHE A 361 16.18 -19.62 2.62
CA PHE A 361 16.86 -18.72 1.71
C PHE A 361 18.39 -18.86 1.76
N ALA A 362 18.98 -19.11 2.93
CA ALA A 362 20.40 -19.43 3.06
C ALA A 362 20.79 -20.65 2.20
N GLY A 363 19.93 -21.68 2.17
CA GLY A 363 20.07 -22.82 1.27
C GLY A 363 20.10 -22.41 -0.20
N ARG A 364 19.16 -21.57 -0.64
CA ARG A 364 19.12 -21.03 -2.02
C ARG A 364 20.36 -20.18 -2.35
N LYS A 365 20.80 -19.32 -1.43
CA LYS A 365 22.00 -18.49 -1.60
C LYS A 365 23.23 -19.38 -1.82
N SER A 366 23.38 -20.44 -1.03
CA SER A 366 24.50 -21.39 -1.19
C SER A 366 24.47 -22.14 -2.53
N GLY A 367 23.29 -22.56 -2.99
CA GLY A 367 23.10 -23.18 -4.30
C GLY A 367 23.46 -22.24 -5.46
N MET A 368 23.07 -20.97 -5.37
CA MET A 368 23.42 -19.96 -6.37
C MET A 368 24.92 -19.68 -6.41
N LEU A 369 25.58 -19.60 -5.25
CA LEU A 369 27.02 -19.44 -5.17
C LEU A 369 27.77 -20.62 -5.82
N MET A 370 27.32 -21.85 -5.58
CA MET A 370 27.89 -23.04 -6.23
C MET A 370 27.70 -22.95 -7.75
N ARG A 371 26.54 -22.48 -8.22
CA ARG A 371 26.25 -22.28 -9.64
C ARG A 371 27.21 -21.26 -10.28
N LEU A 372 27.50 -20.15 -9.62
CA LEU A 372 28.48 -19.16 -10.09
C LEU A 372 29.90 -19.75 -10.18
N ARG A 373 30.31 -20.57 -9.20
CA ARG A 373 31.61 -21.27 -9.25
C ARG A 373 31.67 -22.31 -10.37
N MET A 374 30.57 -22.99 -10.66
CA MET A 374 30.51 -23.91 -11.80
C MET A 374 30.63 -23.17 -13.14
N LEU A 375 30.05 -21.98 -13.25
CA LEU A 375 30.21 -21.12 -14.42
C LEU A 375 31.67 -20.70 -14.62
N GLU A 376 32.34 -20.24 -13.56
CA GLU A 376 33.77 -19.92 -13.56
C GLU A 376 34.61 -21.09 -14.07
N GLN A 377 34.39 -22.30 -13.55
CA GLN A 377 35.13 -23.50 -13.98
C GLN A 377 34.83 -23.89 -15.44
N THR A 378 33.60 -23.67 -15.90
CA THR A 378 33.22 -23.92 -17.30
C THR A 378 33.97 -22.98 -18.24
N TYR A 379 34.05 -21.68 -17.94
CA TYR A 379 34.85 -20.75 -18.74
C TYR A 379 36.35 -21.10 -18.71
N ARG A 380 36.89 -21.54 -17.57
CA ARG A 380 38.28 -22.01 -17.49
C ARG A 380 38.52 -23.24 -18.37
N SER A 381 37.61 -24.21 -18.38
CA SER A 381 37.76 -25.40 -19.23
C SER A 381 37.69 -25.07 -20.72
N ASP A 382 36.94 -24.03 -21.08
CA ASP A 382 36.77 -23.59 -22.47
C ASP A 382 37.90 -22.65 -22.93
N GLY A 383 38.81 -22.24 -22.04
CA GLY A 383 39.92 -21.33 -22.33
C GLY A 383 39.54 -19.83 -22.33
N GLU A 384 38.35 -19.49 -21.82
CA GLU A 384 37.82 -18.12 -21.77
C GLU A 384 38.25 -17.42 -20.48
N GLU A 385 39.54 -17.07 -20.37
CA GLU A 385 40.14 -16.55 -19.12
C GLU A 385 39.46 -15.28 -18.59
N GLN A 386 39.05 -14.37 -19.48
CA GLN A 386 38.38 -13.12 -19.08
C GLN A 386 36.99 -13.37 -18.49
N LEU A 387 36.19 -14.24 -19.12
CA LEU A 387 34.86 -14.58 -18.62
C LEU A 387 34.95 -15.40 -17.33
N ALA A 388 35.97 -16.24 -17.19
CA ALA A 388 36.27 -16.93 -15.93
C ALA A 388 36.57 -15.93 -14.81
N ALA A 389 37.38 -14.90 -15.06
CA ALA A 389 37.68 -13.85 -14.10
C ALA A 389 36.42 -13.06 -13.69
N GLN A 390 35.57 -12.71 -14.66
CA GLN A 390 34.29 -12.05 -14.38
C GLN A 390 33.34 -12.94 -13.57
N ALA A 391 33.26 -14.23 -13.88
CA ALA A 391 32.44 -15.16 -13.12
C ALA A 391 32.93 -15.30 -11.66
N ALA A 392 34.25 -15.31 -11.44
CA ALA A 392 34.85 -15.31 -10.11
C ALA A 392 34.53 -14.00 -9.35
N GLU A 393 34.72 -12.85 -9.98
CA GLU A 393 34.36 -11.53 -9.42
C GLU A 393 32.88 -11.48 -9.02
N LEU A 394 31.99 -11.95 -9.88
CA LEU A 394 30.56 -12.00 -9.61
C LEU A 394 30.22 -12.94 -8.43
N ALA A 395 30.92 -14.05 -8.29
CA ALA A 395 30.77 -14.96 -7.16
C ALA A 395 31.24 -14.32 -5.83
N GLU A 396 32.34 -13.57 -5.86
CA GLU A 396 32.84 -12.82 -4.70
C GLU A 396 31.87 -11.70 -4.32
N ALA A 397 31.39 -10.91 -5.28
CA ALA A 397 30.39 -9.87 -5.04
C ALA A 397 29.09 -10.46 -4.47
N PHE A 398 28.58 -11.57 -5.02
CA PHE A 398 27.35 -12.22 -4.53
C PHE A 398 27.45 -12.65 -3.05
N LEU A 399 28.65 -13.00 -2.59
CA LEU A 399 28.88 -13.40 -1.20
C LEU A 399 28.65 -12.23 -0.24
N THR A 400 29.06 -11.02 -0.63
CA THR A 400 29.00 -9.80 0.20
C THR A 400 27.64 -9.10 0.18
N TRP A 401 26.73 -9.47 -0.73
CA TRP A 401 25.40 -8.87 -0.78
C TRP A 401 24.63 -9.09 0.54
N PRO A 402 24.08 -8.02 1.16
CA PRO A 402 23.27 -8.08 2.36
C PRO A 402 21.87 -8.59 2.01
N LEU A 403 21.77 -9.89 1.72
CA LEU A 403 20.51 -10.51 1.34
C LEU A 403 19.83 -11.13 2.54
N ARG A 404 18.56 -10.80 2.75
CA ARG A 404 17.69 -11.36 3.78
C ARG A 404 16.31 -11.68 3.25
N ALA A 405 15.81 -12.86 3.58
CA ALA A 405 14.58 -13.35 2.99
C ALA A 405 13.38 -12.56 3.48
N THR A 406 12.43 -12.24 2.60
CA THR A 406 11.22 -11.49 2.93
C THR A 406 10.02 -12.12 2.25
N TYR A 407 8.86 -12.05 2.89
CA TYR A 407 7.57 -12.42 2.29
C TYR A 407 6.97 -11.31 1.43
N LEU A 408 7.47 -10.08 1.58
CA LEU A 408 6.89 -8.87 1.01
C LEU A 408 7.92 -8.07 0.23
N HIS A 409 7.49 -7.60 -0.94
CA HIS A 409 8.22 -6.68 -1.79
C HIS A 409 7.22 -5.61 -2.25
N GLY A 410 7.48 -4.33 -1.96
CA GLY A 410 6.58 -3.24 -2.37
C GLY A 410 5.25 -3.19 -1.63
N TRP A 411 5.27 -3.38 -0.32
CA TRP A 411 4.06 -3.28 0.49
C TRP A 411 3.63 -1.81 0.65
N SER A 412 2.31 -1.57 0.70
CA SER A 412 1.74 -0.29 1.07
C SER A 412 0.59 -0.49 2.05
N LEU A 413 0.52 0.37 3.05
CA LEU A 413 -0.55 0.34 4.04
C LEU A 413 -1.91 0.62 3.38
N GLY A 414 -1.95 1.60 2.47
CA GLY A 414 -3.16 1.95 1.72
C GLY A 414 -3.73 0.77 0.93
N THR A 415 -2.88 0.04 0.19
CA THR A 415 -3.34 -1.12 -0.59
C THR A 415 -3.67 -2.32 0.29
N ALA A 416 -2.91 -2.57 1.36
CA ALA A 416 -3.18 -3.63 2.32
C ALA A 416 -4.50 -3.46 3.09
N ARG A 417 -4.97 -2.22 3.28
CA ARG A 417 -6.28 -1.94 3.85
C ARG A 417 -7.42 -2.34 2.92
N LEU A 418 -7.22 -2.25 1.61
CA LEU A 418 -8.24 -2.54 0.60
C LEU A 418 -8.22 -3.98 0.11
N TYR A 419 -7.03 -4.50 -0.11
CA TYR A 419 -6.83 -5.77 -0.79
C TYR A 419 -6.25 -6.79 0.17
N GLN A 420 -7.00 -7.87 0.37
CA GLN A 420 -6.55 -8.99 1.20
C GLN A 420 -5.26 -9.64 0.67
N SER A 421 -4.98 -9.54 -0.64
CA SER A 421 -3.75 -10.04 -1.25
C SER A 421 -2.50 -9.31 -0.73
N ASP A 422 -2.64 -8.03 -0.39
CA ASP A 422 -1.54 -7.15 0.01
C ASP A 422 -1.41 -7.09 1.54
N ASN A 423 -2.28 -7.81 2.25
CA ASN A 423 -2.34 -7.85 3.70
C ASN A 423 -2.19 -9.29 4.21
N PRO A 424 -0.98 -9.86 4.13
CA PRO A 424 -0.77 -11.26 4.43
C PRO A 424 -1.17 -11.59 5.88
N MET A 425 -1.76 -12.78 6.05
CA MET A 425 -2.00 -13.33 7.36
C MET A 425 -0.68 -13.84 7.95
N LEU A 426 -0.40 -13.48 9.20
CA LEU A 426 0.81 -13.88 9.90
C LEU A 426 0.54 -15.18 10.64
N SER A 427 1.04 -16.28 10.08
CA SER A 427 0.77 -17.64 10.56
C SER A 427 1.85 -18.12 11.51
N VAL A 428 1.44 -18.74 12.60
CA VAL A 428 2.34 -19.44 13.54
C VAL A 428 3.14 -20.54 12.84
N ALA A 429 2.61 -21.14 11.77
CA ALA A 429 3.31 -22.20 11.03
C ALA A 429 4.55 -21.69 10.27
N ASP A 430 4.60 -20.39 9.96
CA ASP A 430 5.67 -19.76 9.17
C ASP A 430 6.66 -18.99 10.04
N ALA A 431 6.25 -18.65 11.26
CA ALA A 431 7.14 -18.24 12.32
C ALA A 431 7.81 -19.46 12.97
N VAL A 432 9.04 -19.29 13.43
CA VAL A 432 9.77 -20.31 14.20
C VAL A 432 10.26 -19.64 15.47
N ALA A 433 10.16 -20.35 16.59
CA ALA A 433 10.76 -19.95 17.85
C ALA A 433 12.27 -19.78 17.62
N ASP A 434 12.83 -18.64 18.00
CA ASP A 434 14.26 -18.41 17.81
C ASP A 434 15.04 -19.39 18.68
N VAL A 435 15.82 -20.27 18.05
CA VAL A 435 16.62 -21.27 18.76
C VAL A 435 17.71 -20.61 19.62
N ARG A 436 18.07 -19.35 19.34
CA ARG A 436 19.11 -18.60 20.08
C ARG A 436 18.59 -17.98 21.37
N THR A 437 17.31 -17.61 21.40
CA THR A 437 16.66 -17.13 22.63
C THR A 437 15.93 -18.33 23.24
N THR A 438 15.83 -18.44 24.55
CA THR A 438 15.01 -19.50 25.17
C THR A 438 13.50 -19.32 24.91
N ALA A 439 13.13 -18.43 24.00
CA ALA A 439 11.77 -18.02 23.73
C ALA A 439 11.03 -19.14 22.98
N VAL A 440 9.91 -19.58 23.55
CA VAL A 440 9.04 -20.60 22.95
C VAL A 440 8.10 -19.99 21.90
N ILE A 441 8.03 -18.66 21.82
CA ILE A 441 7.03 -17.94 21.05
C ILE A 441 7.52 -17.78 19.60
N PRO A 442 6.73 -18.21 18.60
CA PRO A 442 7.02 -17.96 17.19
C PRO A 442 7.14 -16.46 16.92
N ARG A 443 8.17 -16.05 16.17
CA ARG A 443 8.37 -14.64 15.84
C ARG A 443 8.42 -14.31 14.35
N TYR A 444 7.99 -13.10 14.04
CA TYR A 444 8.31 -12.39 12.80
C TYR A 444 9.10 -11.13 13.11
N GLU A 445 9.76 -10.61 12.09
CA GLU A 445 10.40 -9.32 12.14
C GLU A 445 9.91 -8.45 10.98
N VAL A 446 9.46 -7.24 11.29
CA VAL A 446 9.02 -6.23 10.33
C VAL A 446 10.08 -5.15 10.31
N SER A 447 10.66 -4.85 9.15
CA SER A 447 11.64 -3.78 9.03
C SER A 447 11.06 -2.59 8.29
N PHE A 448 11.17 -1.40 8.88
CA PHE A 448 10.84 -0.12 8.26
C PHE A 448 12.13 0.65 7.99
N GLN A 449 12.33 1.00 6.72
CA GLN A 449 13.56 1.64 6.25
C GLN A 449 13.24 2.96 5.55
N PRO A 450 14.11 3.97 5.69
CA PRO A 450 13.94 5.22 4.95
C PRO A 450 14.18 5.01 3.46
N ALA A 451 13.72 5.96 2.65
CA ALA A 451 14.06 5.98 1.23
C ALA A 451 15.59 6.10 1.06
N PRO A 452 16.25 5.19 0.33
CA PRO A 452 17.67 5.28 0.05
C PRO A 452 17.92 6.53 -0.81
N PRO A 453 19.03 7.25 -0.62
CA PRO A 453 19.26 8.50 -1.34
C PRO A 453 19.59 8.30 -2.82
N ALA A 454 19.99 7.09 -3.23
CA ALA A 454 20.44 6.78 -4.58
C ALA A 454 20.18 5.29 -4.93
N ALA A 455 20.40 4.94 -6.18
CA ALA A 455 20.46 3.55 -6.63
C ALA A 455 21.73 2.85 -6.13
N VAL A 456 21.65 1.54 -5.90
CA VAL A 456 22.78 0.69 -5.49
C VAL A 456 23.23 -0.14 -6.69
N HIS A 457 24.49 -0.02 -7.09
CA HIS A 457 25.07 -0.81 -8.17
C HIS A 457 25.83 -2.01 -7.63
N VAL A 458 25.54 -3.21 -8.14
CA VAL A 458 26.11 -4.47 -7.65
C VAL A 458 26.55 -5.38 -8.79
N GLY A 459 27.38 -6.37 -8.48
CA GLY A 459 27.89 -7.35 -9.44
C GLY A 459 29.28 -6.99 -9.94
N LEU A 460 29.50 -6.99 -11.25
CA LEU A 460 30.78 -6.68 -11.87
C LEU A 460 31.15 -5.20 -11.71
N ALA A 461 32.37 -4.90 -11.28
CA ALA A 461 32.94 -3.55 -11.22
C ALA A 461 33.40 -3.04 -12.60
N THR A 462 33.40 -3.90 -13.61
CA THR A 462 33.78 -3.55 -14.99
C THR A 462 32.88 -2.41 -15.51
N PRO A 463 33.44 -1.35 -16.15
CA PRO A 463 32.67 -0.19 -16.58
C PRO A 463 31.47 -0.51 -17.49
N LEU A 464 30.39 0.25 -17.27
CA LEU A 464 29.10 0.22 -17.98
C LEU A 464 29.16 0.15 -19.51
N ALA A 465 30.22 0.69 -20.14
CA ALA A 465 30.38 0.65 -21.59
C ALA A 465 30.55 -0.77 -22.15
N ALA A 466 30.86 -1.75 -21.30
CA ALA A 466 30.92 -3.16 -21.67
C ALA A 466 29.57 -3.89 -21.56
N HIS A 467 28.57 -3.31 -20.87
CA HIS A 467 27.31 -4.00 -20.54
C HIS A 467 26.18 -3.60 -21.49
N GLU A 468 25.69 -4.57 -22.27
CA GLU A 468 24.60 -4.37 -23.24
C GLU A 468 23.24 -4.21 -22.53
N LEU A 469 23.04 -4.93 -21.41
CA LEU A 469 21.81 -4.96 -20.62
C LEU A 469 22.16 -5.04 -19.13
N VAL A 470 21.47 -4.28 -18.29
CA VAL A 470 21.48 -4.42 -16.82
C VAL A 470 20.11 -4.84 -16.32
N TYR A 471 20.08 -5.50 -15.16
CA TYR A 471 18.83 -5.88 -14.50
C TYR A 471 18.60 -4.92 -13.33
N VAL A 472 17.48 -4.20 -13.37
CA VAL A 472 17.09 -3.25 -12.33
C VAL A 472 15.99 -3.88 -11.50
N THR A 473 16.21 -3.98 -10.20
CA THR A 473 15.19 -4.36 -9.22
C THR A 473 14.77 -3.11 -8.47
N ASP A 474 13.52 -2.68 -8.63
CA ASP A 474 13.03 -1.50 -7.93
C ASP A 474 12.67 -1.80 -6.46
N VAL A 475 12.28 -0.77 -5.72
CA VAL A 475 11.89 -0.87 -4.30
C VAL A 475 10.71 -1.83 -4.06
N THR A 476 9.88 -2.04 -5.07
CA THR A 476 8.75 -2.99 -5.05
C THR A 476 9.15 -4.42 -5.38
N GLY A 477 10.43 -4.65 -5.72
CA GLY A 477 10.93 -5.94 -6.16
C GLY A 477 10.65 -6.24 -7.63
N LYS A 478 10.10 -5.30 -8.41
CA LYS A 478 9.87 -5.53 -9.84
C LYS A 478 11.21 -5.52 -10.57
N ILE A 479 11.45 -6.54 -11.37
CA ILE A 479 12.67 -6.71 -12.16
C ILE A 479 12.42 -6.22 -13.58
N THR A 480 13.27 -5.31 -14.06
CA THR A 480 13.22 -4.75 -15.41
C THR A 480 14.59 -4.87 -16.08
N ARG A 481 14.61 -5.29 -17.35
CA ARG A 481 15.84 -5.34 -18.16
C ARG A 481 16.02 -3.99 -18.86
N VAL A 482 17.12 -3.32 -18.60
CA VAL A 482 17.40 -1.97 -19.10
C VAL A 482 18.62 -2.00 -20.01
N PRO A 483 18.50 -1.61 -21.29
CA PRO A 483 19.66 -1.38 -22.15
C PRO A 483 20.36 -0.09 -21.74
N VAL A 484 21.61 -0.18 -21.27
CA VAL A 484 22.39 0.98 -20.82
C VAL A 484 22.92 1.77 -22.02
N GLN A 485 23.32 1.08 -23.08
CA GLN A 485 23.86 1.68 -24.30
C GLN A 485 23.21 1.07 -25.53
N GLY A 486 22.79 1.93 -26.47
CA GLY A 486 22.24 1.51 -27.76
C GLY A 486 21.00 2.28 -28.20
N TYR A 487 20.60 2.07 -29.46
CA TYR A 487 19.42 2.69 -30.07
C TYR A 487 18.11 2.38 -29.31
N ASN A 488 18.08 1.27 -28.56
CA ASN A 488 16.92 0.83 -27.80
C ASN A 488 16.83 1.45 -26.38
N SER A 489 17.82 2.25 -25.97
CA SER A 489 17.83 2.89 -24.65
C SER A 489 17.05 4.20 -24.67
N THR A 490 15.88 4.22 -24.03
CA THR A 490 15.10 5.46 -23.86
C THR A 490 15.55 6.20 -22.59
N PRO A 491 15.43 7.54 -22.53
CA PRO A 491 15.70 8.30 -21.29
C PRO A 491 14.93 7.74 -20.08
N ALA A 492 13.66 7.35 -20.26
CA ALA A 492 12.84 6.78 -19.19
C ALA A 492 13.38 5.46 -18.63
N LEU A 493 13.96 4.61 -19.48
CA LEU A 493 14.60 3.38 -19.03
C LEU A 493 15.91 3.66 -18.28
N ARG A 494 16.69 4.66 -18.72
CA ARG A 494 17.92 5.06 -18.02
C ARG A 494 17.64 5.70 -16.67
N THR A 495 16.55 6.47 -16.54
CA THR A 495 16.17 7.00 -15.23
C THR A 495 15.82 5.89 -14.22
N MET A 496 15.41 4.69 -14.66
CA MET A 496 15.19 3.56 -13.74
C MET A 496 16.48 3.09 -13.06
N THR A 497 17.64 3.20 -13.73
CA THR A 497 18.94 2.86 -13.11
C THR A 497 19.41 3.88 -12.09
N GLU A 498 18.79 5.06 -12.07
CA GLU A 498 19.12 6.18 -11.17
C GLU A 498 18.06 6.35 -10.07
N GLN A 499 16.98 5.57 -10.09
CA GLN A 499 15.90 5.69 -9.12
C GLN A 499 16.41 5.40 -7.70
N PRO A 500 16.12 6.28 -6.72
CA PRO A 500 16.48 6.04 -5.33
C PRO A 500 15.91 4.71 -4.83
N GLY A 501 16.77 3.86 -4.26
CA GLY A 501 16.41 2.52 -3.79
C GLY A 501 16.30 1.44 -4.87
N ALA A 502 16.55 1.76 -6.15
CA ALA A 502 16.74 0.74 -7.17
C ALA A 502 18.08 0.01 -6.97
N ILE A 503 18.11 -1.29 -7.27
CA ILE A 503 19.33 -2.09 -7.26
C ILE A 503 19.63 -2.51 -8.69
N VAL A 504 20.80 -2.10 -9.19
CA VAL A 504 21.22 -2.29 -10.58
C VAL A 504 22.30 -3.35 -10.62
N LEU A 505 21.96 -4.50 -11.19
CA LEU A 505 22.87 -5.62 -11.39
C LEU A 505 23.65 -5.48 -12.69
N HIS A 506 24.98 -5.41 -12.56
CA HIS A 506 25.95 -5.57 -13.64
C HIS A 506 26.45 -7.02 -13.65
N SER A 507 26.19 -7.75 -14.72
CA SER A 507 26.53 -9.17 -14.84
C SER A 507 27.15 -9.48 -16.19
N ILE A 508 27.60 -10.72 -16.38
CA ILE A 508 28.08 -11.22 -17.67
C ILE A 508 26.96 -11.11 -18.70
N ALA A 509 27.27 -10.63 -19.91
CA ALA A 509 26.25 -10.41 -20.93
C ALA A 509 25.52 -11.73 -21.30
N ASP A 510 24.21 -11.64 -21.50
CA ASP A 510 23.36 -12.84 -21.71
C ASP A 510 23.82 -13.71 -22.90
N LYS A 511 24.46 -13.10 -23.90
CA LYS A 511 25.00 -13.79 -25.09
C LYS A 511 26.24 -14.63 -24.79
N ASP A 512 26.99 -14.26 -23.76
CA ASP A 512 28.24 -14.92 -23.35
C ASP A 512 27.97 -16.04 -22.33
N LEU A 513 26.75 -16.13 -21.80
CA LEU A 513 26.33 -17.21 -20.90
C LEU A 513 26.15 -18.54 -21.65
N PRO A 514 26.79 -19.65 -21.21
CA PRO A 514 26.56 -20.96 -21.78
C PRO A 514 25.10 -21.39 -21.64
N LYS A 515 24.65 -22.34 -22.47
CA LYS A 515 23.23 -22.76 -22.51
C LYS A 515 22.66 -23.18 -21.15
N GLY A 516 23.47 -23.79 -20.27
CA GLY A 516 23.07 -24.19 -18.91
C GLY A 516 22.98 -23.06 -17.89
N PHE A 517 23.36 -21.83 -18.27
CA PHE A 517 23.43 -20.66 -17.39
C PHE A 517 22.65 -19.45 -17.93
N ARG A 518 21.82 -19.63 -18.97
CA ARG A 518 21.11 -18.52 -19.63
C ARG A 518 20.16 -17.75 -18.70
N ASP A 519 19.68 -18.38 -17.65
CA ASP A 519 18.79 -17.83 -16.63
C ASP A 519 19.54 -17.27 -15.41
N LEU A 520 20.89 -17.31 -15.41
CA LEU A 520 21.71 -16.89 -14.27
C LEU A 520 21.41 -15.45 -13.86
N ASN A 521 21.38 -14.53 -14.82
CA ASN A 521 21.19 -13.10 -14.55
C ASN A 521 19.80 -12.80 -13.99
N GLU A 522 18.77 -13.46 -14.50
CA GLU A 522 17.41 -13.36 -13.97
C GLU A 522 17.33 -13.93 -12.55
N GLN A 523 17.99 -15.06 -12.28
CA GLN A 523 18.06 -15.60 -10.92
C GLN A 523 18.80 -14.69 -9.95
N LEU A 524 19.93 -14.08 -10.35
CA LEU A 524 20.63 -13.10 -9.52
C LEU A 524 19.72 -11.91 -9.21
N ALA A 525 18.98 -11.39 -10.19
CA ALA A 525 18.03 -10.31 -9.97
C ALA A 525 16.89 -10.71 -9.02
N LEU A 526 16.42 -11.95 -9.04
CA LEU A 526 15.46 -12.46 -8.04
C LEU A 526 16.04 -12.43 -6.62
N PHE A 527 17.35 -12.68 -6.44
CA PHE A 527 17.98 -12.51 -5.13
C PHE A 527 17.98 -11.05 -4.66
N LEU A 528 18.08 -10.08 -5.57
CA LEU A 528 18.09 -8.65 -5.22
C LEU A 528 16.74 -8.14 -4.70
N GLN A 529 15.63 -8.85 -4.97
CA GLN A 529 14.35 -8.56 -4.33
C GLN A 529 14.43 -8.71 -2.79
N HIS A 530 15.37 -9.52 -2.31
CA HIS A 530 15.65 -9.81 -0.90
C HIS A 530 16.77 -8.96 -0.32
N TRP A 531 17.04 -7.78 -0.88
CA TRP A 531 18.01 -6.85 -0.32
C TRP A 531 17.59 -6.36 1.07
N ASP A 532 18.48 -6.49 2.04
CA ASP A 532 18.29 -6.05 3.41
C ASP A 532 18.76 -4.61 3.58
N TRP A 533 17.81 -3.69 3.50
CA TRP A 533 18.04 -2.25 3.66
C TRP A 533 18.35 -1.84 5.11
N SER A 534 18.24 -2.75 6.09
CA SER A 534 18.66 -2.48 7.46
C SER A 534 20.18 -2.49 7.63
N VAL A 535 20.89 -3.17 6.72
CA VAL A 535 22.35 -3.21 6.68
C VAL A 535 22.82 -2.05 5.80
N ARG A 536 23.54 -1.09 6.40
CA ARG A 536 24.15 -0.02 5.62
C ARG A 536 25.25 -0.62 4.74
N PRO A 537 25.25 -0.38 3.41
CA PRO A 537 26.41 -0.72 2.60
C PRO A 537 27.60 0.08 3.12
N GLU A 538 28.73 -0.60 3.34
CA GLU A 538 30.01 0.02 3.74
C GLU A 538 30.60 0.92 2.65
#